data_AF-A0A944IZQ4-F1
#
_entry.id   AF-A0A944IZQ4-F1
#
_cell.length_a   1.000
_cell.length_b   1.000
_cell.length_c   1.000
_cell.angle_alpha   90.00
_cell.angle_beta   90.00
_cell.angle_gamma   90.00
#
_symmetry.space_group_name_H-M   'P 1'
#
loop_
_entity.id
_entity.type
_entity.pdbx_description
1 polymer ?
#
loop_
_entity_poly.entity_id
_entity_poly.type
_entity_poly.pdbx_seq_one_letter_code
_entity_poly.pdbx_strand_id
1 'polypeptide(L)'
;MELHPERRAVEITLSLPLLGVAGFGATDTLEVAVDVARAWQSGMPLAEIATAWEFLTVSPEAVAHDQGKGVEYQWASIRELSPDLIDQKLVKAAYAKPELRSLFPMVGHGSLQFRRRTISAPGSDIPSIFPMAGGRWRVISLWDRNIPERTADTAEEAVRLVVAGLPEGCGPAVEVIHVARHRA
;
A
#
# COMPACT_ATOMS: atom_id res chain seq x y z
N MET A 1 -39.63 -22.25 -23.65
CA MET A 1 -38.83 -21.20 -22.98
C MET A 1 -39.16 -21.29 -21.51
N GLU A 2 -38.41 -22.09 -20.76
CA GLU A 2 -38.61 -22.19 -19.30
C GLU A 2 -37.98 -20.95 -18.66
N LEU A 3 -38.81 -20.14 -18.01
CA LEU A 3 -38.35 -19.03 -17.20
C LEU A 3 -37.82 -19.62 -15.89
N HIS A 4 -36.51 -19.54 -15.67
CA HIS A 4 -35.92 -19.85 -14.37
C HIS A 4 -36.55 -18.94 -13.30
N PRO A 5 -36.80 -19.44 -12.08
CA PRO A 5 -37.31 -18.60 -11.00
C PRO A 5 -36.38 -17.41 -10.74
N GLU A 6 -36.95 -16.24 -10.41
CA GLU A 6 -36.17 -15.05 -10.02
C GLU A 6 -35.22 -15.43 -8.88
N ARG A 7 -33.91 -15.42 -9.15
CA ARG A 7 -32.89 -15.59 -8.12
C ARG A 7 -32.58 -14.22 -7.53
N ARG A 8 -32.91 -14.02 -6.25
CA ARG A 8 -32.59 -12.80 -5.50
C ARG A 8 -31.26 -13.00 -4.79
N ALA A 9 -30.38 -12.00 -4.89
CA ALA A 9 -29.07 -12.02 -4.24
C ALA A 9 -28.85 -10.69 -3.50
N VAL A 10 -28.05 -10.76 -2.44
CA VAL A 10 -27.57 -9.62 -1.66
C VAL A 10 -26.07 -9.50 -1.91
N GLU A 11 -25.66 -8.38 -2.50
CA GLU A 11 -24.26 -8.05 -2.68
C GLU A 11 -23.69 -7.44 -1.40
N ILE A 12 -22.48 -7.88 -1.05
CA ILE A 12 -21.75 -7.42 0.12
C ILE A 12 -20.43 -6.82 -0.36
N THR A 13 -20.15 -5.60 0.08
CA THR A 13 -18.86 -4.95 -0.12
C THR A 13 -18.33 -4.48 1.24
N LEU A 14 -17.14 -4.93 1.60
CA LEU A 14 -16.38 -4.46 2.75
C LEU A 14 -15.37 -3.44 2.27
N SER A 15 -15.35 -2.26 2.91
CA SER A 15 -14.49 -1.15 2.49
C SER A 15 -13.65 -0.64 3.64
N LEU A 16 -12.36 -0.44 3.39
CA LEU A 16 -11.45 0.22 4.31
C LEU A 16 -11.22 1.67 3.87
N PRO A 17 -11.27 2.64 4.80
CA PRO A 17 -10.91 4.01 4.48
C PRO A 17 -9.52 4.09 3.85
N LEU A 18 -9.38 4.91 2.81
CA LEU A 18 -8.12 5.20 2.12
C LEU A 18 -7.50 4.06 1.31
N LEU A 19 -8.02 2.83 1.44
CA LEU A 19 -7.63 1.68 0.62
C LEU A 19 -8.71 1.29 -0.41
N GLY A 20 -9.98 1.52 -0.09
CA GLY A 20 -11.11 1.18 -0.95
C GLY A 20 -11.71 -0.19 -0.61
N VAL A 21 -12.08 -0.96 -1.63
CA VAL A 21 -12.73 -2.28 -1.46
C VAL A 21 -11.74 -3.28 -0.85
N ALA A 22 -12.04 -3.72 0.37
CA ALA A 22 -11.28 -4.71 1.11
C ALA A 22 -11.77 -6.14 0.87
N GLY A 23 -13.05 -6.30 0.51
CA GLY A 23 -13.59 -7.57 0.07
C GLY A 23 -14.99 -7.42 -0.52
N PHE A 24 -15.39 -8.41 -1.31
CA PHE A 24 -16.69 -8.44 -1.96
C PHE A 24 -17.21 -9.87 -2.13
N GLY A 25 -18.52 -10.01 -2.23
CA GLY A 25 -19.18 -11.29 -2.52
C GLY A 25 -20.70 -11.13 -2.56
N ALA A 26 -21.40 -12.25 -2.78
CA ALA A 26 -22.86 -12.26 -2.80
C ALA A 26 -23.41 -13.51 -2.12
N THR A 27 -24.58 -13.36 -1.50
CA THR A 27 -25.34 -14.46 -0.88
C THR A 27 -26.81 -14.37 -1.32
N ASP A 28 -27.53 -15.47 -1.27
CA ASP A 28 -28.99 -15.53 -1.51
C ASP A 28 -29.82 -15.37 -0.22
N THR A 29 -29.17 -15.16 0.94
CA THR A 29 -29.83 -14.99 2.24
C THR A 29 -29.47 -13.66 2.88
N LEU A 30 -30.47 -12.95 3.41
CA LEU A 30 -30.25 -11.68 4.10
C LEU A 30 -29.59 -11.92 5.48
N GLU A 31 -29.88 -13.07 6.09
CA GLU A 31 -29.35 -13.49 7.37
C GLU A 31 -27.82 -13.57 7.34
N VAL A 32 -27.26 -14.22 6.30
CA VAL A 32 -25.81 -14.30 6.12
C VAL A 32 -25.21 -12.91 5.90
N ALA A 33 -25.86 -12.05 5.10
CA ALA A 33 -25.37 -10.69 4.89
C ALA A 33 -25.32 -9.88 6.20
N VAL A 34 -26.29 -10.06 7.08
CA VAL A 34 -26.31 -9.43 8.41
C VAL A 34 -25.18 -9.98 9.30
N ASP A 35 -24.91 -11.28 9.25
CA ASP A 35 -23.83 -11.89 10.04
C ASP A 35 -22.45 -11.39 9.59
N VAL A 36 -22.20 -11.30 8.27
CA VAL A 36 -20.97 -10.68 7.73
C VAL A 36 -20.84 -9.25 8.21
N ALA A 37 -21.91 -8.46 8.12
CA ALA A 37 -21.90 -7.06 8.53
C ALA A 37 -21.60 -6.90 10.04
N ARG A 38 -22.16 -7.76 10.90
CA ARG A 38 -21.88 -7.77 12.34
C ARG A 38 -20.42 -8.12 12.63
N ALA A 39 -19.90 -9.19 12.01
CA ALA A 39 -18.51 -9.58 12.17
C ALA A 39 -17.55 -8.47 11.74
N TRP A 40 -17.81 -7.86 10.58
CA TRP A 40 -17.05 -6.70 10.10
C TRP A 40 -17.04 -5.53 11.09
N GLN A 41 -18.21 -5.13 11.60
CA GLN A 41 -18.35 -4.03 12.56
C GLN A 41 -17.73 -4.34 13.92
N SER A 42 -17.67 -5.62 14.31
CA SER A 42 -17.02 -6.05 15.55
C SER A 42 -15.49 -6.02 15.50
N GLY A 43 -14.90 -5.73 14.33
CA GLY A 43 -13.46 -5.71 14.15
C GLY A 43 -12.85 -7.09 13.84
N MET A 44 -13.66 -8.09 13.46
CA MET A 44 -13.15 -9.40 13.05
C MET A 44 -12.09 -9.23 11.94
N PRO A 45 -10.91 -9.86 12.05
CA PRO A 45 -9.87 -9.75 11.04
C PRO A 45 -10.34 -10.22 9.66
N LEU A 46 -9.91 -9.54 8.60
CA LEU A 46 -10.32 -9.85 7.22
C LEU A 46 -9.99 -11.29 6.81
N ALA A 47 -8.86 -11.80 7.27
CA ALA A 47 -8.48 -13.19 7.03
C ALA A 47 -9.44 -14.20 7.69
N GLU A 48 -9.97 -13.86 8.88
CA GLU A 48 -10.95 -14.69 9.57
C GLU A 48 -12.32 -14.58 8.89
N ILE A 49 -12.72 -13.39 8.45
CA ILE A 49 -13.94 -13.17 7.66
C ILE A 49 -13.91 -14.01 6.38
N ALA A 50 -12.81 -13.99 5.62
CA ALA A 50 -12.67 -14.78 4.40
C ALA A 50 -12.74 -16.30 4.67
N THR A 51 -12.29 -16.73 5.85
CA THR A 51 -12.35 -18.14 6.28
C THR A 51 -13.77 -18.55 6.69
N ALA A 52 -14.49 -17.67 7.40
CA ALA A 52 -15.84 -17.93 7.87
C ALA A 52 -16.88 -17.92 6.74
N TRP A 53 -16.62 -17.16 5.67
CA TRP A 53 -17.52 -17.04 4.51
C TRP A 53 -16.74 -17.17 3.20
N GLU A 54 -16.63 -18.39 2.69
CA GLU A 54 -15.85 -18.73 1.48
C GLU A 54 -16.30 -17.99 0.20
N PHE A 55 -17.52 -17.47 0.16
CA PHE A 55 -18.01 -16.67 -0.98
C PHE A 55 -17.43 -15.25 -1.00
N LEU A 56 -16.81 -14.78 0.09
CA LEU A 56 -16.17 -13.47 0.15
C LEU A 56 -14.74 -13.57 -0.40
N THR A 57 -14.48 -12.81 -1.47
CA THR A 57 -13.12 -12.56 -1.94
C THR A 57 -12.58 -11.32 -1.24
N VAL A 58 -11.48 -11.46 -0.52
CA VAL A 58 -10.79 -10.33 0.15
C VAL A 58 -9.53 -9.94 -0.61
N SER A 59 -9.20 -8.65 -0.59
CA SER A 59 -7.97 -8.12 -1.20
C SER A 59 -6.75 -8.54 -0.36
N PRO A 60 -5.70 -9.14 -0.96
CA PRO A 60 -4.46 -9.46 -0.25
C PRO A 60 -3.79 -8.23 0.37
N GLU A 61 -3.86 -7.09 -0.31
CA GLU A 61 -3.36 -5.80 0.19
C GLU A 61 -4.13 -5.38 1.45
N ALA A 62 -5.46 -5.49 1.43
CA ALA A 62 -6.32 -5.16 2.57
C ALA A 62 -6.04 -6.07 3.77
N VAL A 63 -5.83 -7.37 3.53
CA VAL A 63 -5.44 -8.33 4.57
C VAL A 63 -4.09 -7.95 5.17
N ALA A 64 -3.10 -7.58 4.35
CA ALA A 64 -1.80 -7.16 4.84
C ALA A 64 -1.89 -5.91 5.73
N HIS A 65 -2.63 -4.89 5.30
CA HIS A 65 -2.85 -3.69 6.11
C HIS A 65 -3.63 -3.96 7.40
N ASP A 66 -4.60 -4.86 7.40
CA ASP A 66 -5.32 -5.27 8.61
C ASP A 66 -4.37 -5.96 9.62
N GLN A 67 -3.39 -6.71 9.13
CA GLN A 67 -2.36 -7.39 9.93
C GLN A 67 -1.17 -6.49 10.33
N GLY A 68 -1.14 -5.22 9.90
CA GLY A 68 0.00 -4.33 10.15
C GLY A 68 1.24 -4.66 9.32
N LYS A 69 1.05 -5.24 8.13
CA LYS A 69 2.07 -5.68 7.17
C LYS A 69 2.01 -4.92 5.85
N GLY A 70 1.42 -3.73 5.83
CA GLY A 70 1.24 -2.93 4.63
C GLY A 70 2.56 -2.54 3.97
N VAL A 71 3.57 -2.15 4.76
CA VAL A 71 4.91 -1.85 4.26
C VAL A 71 5.52 -3.06 3.54
N GLU A 72 5.42 -4.23 4.17
CA GLU A 72 6.02 -5.47 3.67
C GLU A 72 5.36 -5.93 2.37
N TYR A 73 4.02 -5.88 2.32
CA TYR A 73 3.24 -6.17 1.13
C TYR A 73 3.62 -5.24 -0.03
N GLN A 74 3.65 -3.93 0.21
CA GLN A 74 3.94 -2.95 -0.84
C GLN A 74 5.37 -3.09 -1.39
N TRP A 75 6.36 -3.38 -0.54
CA TRP A 75 7.72 -3.69 -1.00
C TRP A 75 7.78 -4.97 -1.83
N ALA A 76 7.05 -6.02 -1.44
CA ALA A 76 6.95 -7.24 -2.24
C ALA A 76 6.37 -6.94 -3.63
N SER A 77 5.24 -6.21 -3.70
CA SER A 77 4.62 -5.82 -4.96
C SER A 77 5.54 -5.00 -5.86
N ILE A 78 6.25 -4.00 -5.31
CA ILE A 78 7.13 -3.13 -6.10
C ILE A 78 8.32 -3.90 -6.68
N ARG A 79 8.85 -4.88 -5.94
CA ARG A 79 9.96 -5.74 -6.41
C ARG A 79 9.55 -6.67 -7.55
N GLU A 80 8.26 -6.86 -7.78
CA GLU A 80 7.69 -7.67 -8.87
C GLU A 80 7.24 -6.83 -10.06
N LEU A 81 7.27 -5.49 -9.97
CA LEU A 81 6.87 -4.61 -11.08
C LEU A 81 7.76 -4.78 -12.31
N SER A 82 7.16 -4.59 -13.50
CA SER A 82 7.90 -4.58 -14.77
C SER A 82 9.01 -3.52 -14.75
N PRO A 83 10.20 -3.80 -15.34
CA PRO A 83 11.22 -2.79 -15.59
C PRO A 83 10.74 -1.56 -16.38
N ASP A 84 9.63 -1.67 -17.14
CA ASP A 84 9.01 -0.56 -17.86
C ASP A 84 8.34 0.45 -16.92
N LEU A 85 7.96 0.02 -15.71
CA LEU A 85 7.29 0.86 -14.71
C LEU A 85 8.27 1.50 -13.73
N ILE A 86 9.39 0.82 -13.45
CA ILE A 86 10.43 1.30 -12.54
C ILE A 86 11.76 0.58 -12.75
N ASP A 87 12.87 1.30 -12.61
CA ASP A 87 14.21 0.71 -12.65
C ASP A 87 14.43 -0.26 -11.47
N GLN A 88 14.62 -1.54 -11.79
CA GLN A 88 14.78 -2.59 -10.78
C GLN A 88 16.11 -2.52 -10.01
N LYS A 89 17.14 -1.85 -10.53
CA LYS A 89 18.37 -1.58 -9.76
C LYS A 89 18.09 -0.58 -8.65
N LEU A 90 17.28 0.45 -8.94
CA LEU A 90 16.84 1.42 -7.94
C LEU A 90 16.04 0.78 -6.82
N VAL A 91 15.07 -0.07 -7.17
CA VAL A 91 14.25 -0.80 -6.17
C VAL A 91 15.14 -1.66 -5.27
N LYS A 92 16.07 -2.43 -5.85
CA LYS A 92 17.00 -3.28 -5.08
C LYS A 92 17.91 -2.46 -4.16
N ALA A 93 18.48 -1.37 -4.67
CA ALA A 93 19.35 -0.49 -3.89
C ALA A 93 18.60 0.15 -2.71
N ALA A 94 17.35 0.57 -2.92
CA ALA A 94 16.53 1.16 -1.87
C ALA A 94 16.12 0.12 -0.81
N TYR A 95 15.65 -1.06 -1.23
CA TYR A 95 15.25 -2.14 -0.33
C TYR A 95 16.41 -2.66 0.56
N ALA A 96 17.65 -2.53 0.09
CA ALA A 96 18.84 -2.89 0.86
C ALA A 96 19.13 -1.95 2.03
N LYS A 97 18.51 -0.76 2.10
CA LYS A 97 18.66 0.19 3.20
C LYS A 97 17.57 -0.02 4.24
N PRO A 98 17.90 -0.45 5.48
CA PRO A 98 16.90 -0.69 6.53
C PRO A 98 15.99 0.52 6.79
N GLU A 99 16.54 1.73 6.73
CA GLU A 99 15.83 2.98 6.96
C GLU A 99 14.69 3.13 5.94
N LEU A 100 14.98 2.93 4.65
CA LEU A 100 13.98 3.02 3.58
C LEU A 100 13.04 1.83 3.55
N ARG A 101 13.55 0.62 3.85
CA ARG A 101 12.73 -0.60 3.91
C ARG A 101 11.66 -0.54 5.00
N SER A 102 11.88 0.26 6.04
CA SER A 102 10.89 0.49 7.11
C SER A 102 9.81 1.53 6.75
N LEU A 103 9.97 2.24 5.63
CA LEU A 103 9.02 3.24 5.14
C LEU A 103 8.10 2.64 4.08
N PHE A 104 6.93 3.27 3.89
CA PHE A 104 5.98 2.84 2.87
C PHE A 104 6.43 3.35 1.50
N PRO A 105 6.78 2.45 0.55
CA PRO A 105 7.26 2.84 -0.76
C PRO A 105 6.09 3.09 -1.72
N MET A 106 6.26 4.01 -2.66
CA MET A 106 5.30 4.26 -3.74
C MET A 106 6.02 4.39 -5.08
N VAL A 107 5.39 3.89 -6.14
CA VAL A 107 5.86 4.04 -7.51
C VAL A 107 4.87 4.87 -8.31
N GLY A 108 5.36 5.83 -9.07
CA GLY A 108 4.55 6.61 -10.00
C GLY A 108 5.42 7.35 -11.01
N HIS A 109 5.06 7.31 -12.29
CA HIS A 109 5.83 7.94 -13.38
C HIS A 109 7.32 7.52 -13.39
N GLY A 110 7.62 6.26 -13.08
CA GLY A 110 9.00 5.76 -12.98
C GLY A 110 9.76 6.16 -11.72
N SER A 111 9.17 6.98 -10.84
CA SER A 111 9.79 7.44 -9.59
C SER A 111 9.60 6.46 -8.44
N LEU A 112 10.56 6.43 -7.52
CA LEU A 112 10.44 5.78 -6.21
C LEU A 112 10.30 6.84 -5.12
N GLN A 113 9.20 6.78 -4.38
CA GLN A 113 8.85 7.72 -3.33
C GLN A 113 8.65 6.99 -2.01
N PHE A 114 8.75 7.71 -0.90
CA PHE A 114 8.60 7.14 0.44
C PHE A 114 7.63 7.95 1.27
N ARG A 115 6.91 7.27 2.15
CA ARG A 115 5.94 7.85 3.09
C ARG A 115 6.15 7.30 4.49
N ARG A 116 5.85 8.14 5.49
CA ARG A 116 5.83 7.76 6.92
C ARG A 116 4.55 7.02 7.33
N ARG A 117 3.58 6.86 6.44
CA ARG A 117 2.28 6.24 6.70
C ARG A 117 1.92 5.34 5.55
N THR A 118 1.29 4.21 5.84
CA THR A 118 0.87 3.21 4.86
C THR A 118 -0.44 3.58 4.15
N ILE A 119 -0.57 4.84 3.75
CA ILE A 119 -1.72 5.40 3.06
C ILE A 119 -1.26 6.49 2.09
N SER A 120 -1.97 6.65 0.98
CA SER A 120 -1.74 7.74 0.04
C SER A 120 -2.27 9.06 0.62
N ALA A 121 -1.40 9.85 1.24
CA ALA A 121 -1.71 11.20 1.72
C ALA A 121 -0.79 12.24 1.04
N PRO A 122 -1.28 13.45 0.71
CA PRO A 122 -0.42 14.55 0.25
C PRO A 122 0.64 14.92 1.30
N GLY A 123 1.77 15.48 0.86
CA GLY A 123 2.81 15.98 1.77
C GLY A 123 3.74 14.89 2.31
N SER A 124 4.79 14.55 1.57
CA SER A 124 5.94 13.81 2.10
C SER A 124 7.11 14.76 2.34
N ASP A 125 7.66 14.73 3.54
CA ASP A 125 8.93 15.38 3.90
C ASP A 125 10.15 14.55 3.51
N ILE A 126 9.93 13.41 2.85
CA ILE A 126 10.98 12.49 2.42
C ILE A 126 11.31 12.74 0.94
N PRO A 127 12.61 12.92 0.59
CA PRO A 127 13.01 13.05 -0.81
C PRO A 127 12.61 11.83 -1.65
N SER A 128 12.22 12.09 -2.90
CA SER A 128 11.80 11.12 -3.90
C SER A 128 12.84 11.02 -5.02
N ILE A 129 12.97 9.83 -5.60
CA ILE A 129 13.95 9.54 -6.66
C ILE A 129 13.23 9.43 -8.00
N PHE A 130 13.60 10.27 -8.95
CA PHE A 130 13.06 10.31 -10.31
C PHE A 130 14.10 9.89 -11.33
N PRO A 131 13.72 9.12 -12.36
CA PRO A 131 14.62 8.82 -13.47
C PRO A 131 14.89 10.09 -14.29
N MET A 132 16.09 10.15 -14.86
CA MET A 132 16.52 11.18 -15.81
C MET A 132 17.04 10.53 -17.10
N ALA A 133 17.13 11.34 -18.16
CA ALA A 133 17.78 10.92 -19.40
C ALA A 133 19.25 10.50 -19.15
N GLY A 134 19.69 9.49 -19.89
CA GLY A 134 21.06 8.95 -19.79
C GLY A 134 21.27 8.00 -18.60
N GLY A 135 20.21 7.45 -18.02
CA GLY A 135 20.32 6.46 -16.93
C GLY A 135 20.78 7.06 -15.61
N ARG A 136 20.54 8.37 -15.41
CA ARG A 136 20.83 9.10 -14.17
C ARG A 136 19.56 9.27 -13.33
N TRP A 137 19.74 9.74 -12.11
CA TRP A 137 18.64 9.99 -11.18
C TRP A 137 18.66 11.41 -10.65
N ARG A 138 17.46 11.90 -10.36
CA ARG A 138 17.15 13.16 -9.71
C ARG A 138 16.53 12.87 -8.35
N VAL A 139 17.05 13.48 -7.29
CA VAL A 139 16.51 13.40 -5.94
C VAL A 139 15.94 14.76 -5.57
N ILE A 140 14.63 14.82 -5.36
CA ILE A 140 13.89 16.05 -5.05
C ILE A 140 12.89 15.80 -3.93
N SER A 141 12.57 16.85 -3.18
CA SER A 141 11.35 16.84 -2.36
C SER A 141 10.21 17.46 -3.17
N LEU A 142 9.10 16.75 -3.28
CA LEU A 142 7.91 17.23 -4.00
C LEU A 142 7.14 18.29 -3.20
N TRP A 143 7.33 18.34 -1.89
CA TRP A 143 6.52 19.15 -0.97
C TRP A 143 7.32 20.15 -0.14
N ASP A 144 8.65 20.03 -0.14
CA ASP A 144 9.55 20.98 0.51
C ASP A 144 10.59 21.50 -0.49
N ARG A 145 10.38 22.72 -0.99
CA ARG A 145 11.28 23.36 -1.95
C ARG A 145 12.60 23.84 -1.34
N ASN A 146 12.74 23.80 -0.01
CA ASN A 146 14.00 24.12 0.66
C ASN A 146 15.00 22.97 0.62
N ILE A 147 14.54 21.74 0.35
CA ILE A 147 15.42 20.60 0.13
C ILE A 147 16.01 20.72 -1.29
N PRO A 148 17.32 20.93 -1.44
CA PRO A 148 17.93 21.15 -2.74
C PRO A 148 17.82 19.90 -3.62
N GLU A 149 17.51 20.11 -4.90
CA GLU A 149 17.60 19.07 -5.92
C GLU A 149 19.05 18.56 -6.02
N ARG A 150 19.21 17.24 -6.06
CA ARG A 150 20.50 16.60 -6.29
C ARG A 150 20.39 15.58 -7.41
N THR A 151 21.49 15.38 -8.13
CA THR A 151 21.59 14.37 -9.17
C THR A 151 22.52 13.25 -8.72
N ALA A 152 22.29 12.05 -9.25
CA ALA A 152 23.11 10.88 -9.00
C ALA A 152 23.34 10.12 -10.30
N ASP A 153 24.55 9.60 -10.47
CA ASP A 153 24.92 8.79 -11.64
C ASP A 153 24.73 7.29 -11.40
N THR A 154 24.37 6.90 -10.17
CA THR A 154 24.07 5.52 -9.77
C THR A 154 22.83 5.43 -8.88
N ALA A 155 22.16 4.27 -8.89
CA ALA A 155 21.02 3.99 -8.02
C ALA A 155 21.43 4.06 -6.53
N GLU A 156 22.61 3.54 -6.19
CA GLU A 156 23.16 3.54 -4.84
C GLU A 156 23.44 4.96 -4.34
N GLU A 157 23.94 5.83 -5.21
CA GLU A 157 24.11 7.25 -4.89
C GLU A 157 22.77 7.96 -4.69
N ALA A 158 21.80 7.74 -5.57
CA ALA A 158 20.47 8.32 -5.42
C ALA A 158 19.81 7.91 -4.08
N VAL A 159 19.93 6.63 -3.73
CA VAL A 159 19.44 6.09 -2.46
C VAL A 159 20.18 6.69 -1.27
N ARG A 160 21.51 6.83 -1.33
CA ARG A 160 22.29 7.50 -0.27
C ARG A 160 21.86 8.95 -0.06
N LEU A 161 21.55 9.68 -1.14
CA LEU A 161 21.06 11.06 -1.06
C LEU A 161 19.70 11.16 -0.37
N VAL A 162 18.79 10.19 -0.60
CA VAL A 162 17.52 10.12 0.12
C VAL A 162 17.75 9.82 1.60
N VAL A 163 18.58 8.81 1.92
CA VAL A 163 18.88 8.45 3.32
C VAL A 163 19.48 9.64 4.09
N ALA A 164 20.42 10.36 3.47
CA ALA A 164 21.02 11.56 4.06
C ALA A 164 20.04 12.74 4.20
N GLY A 165 18.93 12.71 3.45
CA GLY A 165 17.85 13.70 3.52
C GLY A 165 16.65 13.25 4.34
N LEU A 166 16.72 12.09 5.03
CA LEU A 166 15.65 11.68 5.93
C LEU A 166 15.57 12.66 7.11
N PRO A 167 14.37 13.14 7.47
CA PRO A 167 14.23 14.01 8.62
C PRO A 167 14.47 13.23 9.92
N GLU A 168 14.76 13.94 11.00
CA GLU A 168 14.99 13.32 12.30
C GLU A 168 13.75 12.51 12.76
N GLY A 169 14.00 11.35 13.37
CA GLY A 169 12.94 10.44 13.81
C GLY A 169 12.11 9.84 12.67
N CYS A 170 12.67 9.72 11.46
CA CYS A 170 11.99 9.02 10.37
C CYS A 170 11.99 7.50 10.61
N GLY A 171 10.80 6.92 10.74
CA GLY A 171 10.57 5.47 10.77
C GLY A 171 9.96 4.93 12.07
N PRO A 172 9.51 3.65 12.08
CA PRO A 172 8.94 2.94 10.93
C PRO A 172 7.66 3.65 10.42
N ALA A 173 7.22 3.32 9.21
CA ALA A 173 5.94 3.85 8.74
C ALA A 173 4.78 3.36 9.61
N VAL A 174 3.84 4.26 9.91
CA VAL A 174 2.65 3.95 10.70
C VAL A 174 1.66 3.18 9.84
N GLU A 175 1.30 1.97 10.29
CA GLU A 175 0.27 1.10 9.71
C GLU A 175 -1.13 1.65 10.06
N VAL A 176 -1.58 2.68 9.33
CA VAL A 176 -2.76 3.48 9.71
C VAL A 176 -4.03 2.64 9.82
N ILE A 177 -4.24 1.72 8.88
CA ILE A 177 -5.43 0.85 8.84
C ILE A 177 -5.41 -0.12 10.03
N HIS A 178 -4.28 -0.78 10.27
CA HIS A 178 -4.10 -1.65 11.44
C HIS A 178 -4.41 -0.88 12.73
N VAL A 179 -3.77 0.28 12.93
CA VAL A 179 -3.96 1.11 14.12
C VAL A 179 -5.43 1.54 14.27
N ALA A 180 -6.12 1.89 13.19
CA ALA A 180 -7.51 2.31 13.24
C ALA A 180 -8.46 1.16 13.62
N ARG A 181 -8.18 -0.06 13.18
CA ARG A 181 -9.03 -1.24 13.42
C ARG A 181 -8.84 -1.86 14.80
N HIS A 182 -7.65 -1.73 15.38
CA HIS A 182 -7.27 -2.35 16.66
C HIS A 182 -7.24 -1.38 17.85
N ARG A 183 -7.74 -0.14 17.68
CA ARG A 183 -7.83 0.88 18.76
C ARG A 183 -9.22 0.98 19.42
N ALA A 184 -10.04 -0.07 19.35
CA ALA A 184 -11.32 -0.14 20.04
C ALA A 184 -11.17 -0.63 21.50
#